data_AF-A0A0E2E4Y4-F1
#
_entry.id   AF-A0A0E2E4Y4-F1
#
_cell.length_a   1.000
_cell.length_b   1.000
_cell.length_c   1.000
_cell.angle_alpha   90.00
_cell.angle_beta   90.00
_cell.angle_gamma   90.00
#
_symmetry.space_group_name_H-M   'P 1'
#
loop_
_entity.id
_entity.type
_entity.pdbx_description
1 polymer ?
#
loop_
_entity_poly.entity_id
_entity_poly.type
_entity_poly.pdbx_seq_one_letter_code
_entity_poly.pdbx_strand_id
1 'polypeptide(L)'
;MKNAVVYIHGKGGSADEALYYKKFFNDDYEVLGFDYKSELPWQACEEFQNYFDSLIPNYNEILLIANSIGAYFSMLALSEKPIKKALFVSPIVDMENIILHMMKRAKISEEELRLKKVINIQFGEPSSWKYLYTPVTPR
;
A
#
# COMPACT_ATOMS: atom_id res chain seq x y z
N MET A 1 -21.89 -3.75 -17.07
CA MET A 1 -20.81 -2.77 -16.85
C MET A 1 -19.50 -3.47 -17.16
N LYS A 2 -18.36 -2.75 -17.26
CA LYS A 2 -17.06 -3.41 -17.42
C LYS A 2 -16.59 -4.01 -16.09
N ASN A 3 -15.55 -4.84 -16.15
CA ASN A 3 -14.73 -5.22 -15.01
C ASN A 3 -13.59 -4.21 -14.83
N ALA A 4 -13.11 -3.99 -13.61
CA ALA A 4 -11.94 -3.14 -13.36
C ALA A 4 -10.72 -3.98 -12.96
N VAL A 5 -9.55 -3.53 -13.40
CA VAL A 5 -8.26 -3.93 -12.83
C VAL A 5 -7.61 -2.68 -12.28
N VAL A 6 -7.51 -2.57 -10.96
CA VAL A 6 -6.83 -1.46 -10.31
C VAL A 6 -5.37 -1.85 -10.08
N TYR A 7 -4.46 -1.05 -10.61
CA TYR A 7 -3.03 -1.14 -10.36
C TYR A 7 -2.60 -0.11 -9.31
N ILE A 8 -1.87 -0.56 -8.30
CA ILE A 8 -1.33 0.26 -7.21
C ILE A 8 0.19 0.12 -7.20
N HIS A 9 0.88 1.24 -7.44
CA HIS A 9 2.33 1.27 -7.58
C HIS A 9 3.05 1.08 -6.24
N GLY A 10 4.34 0.74 -6.32
CA GLY A 10 5.24 0.71 -5.18
C GLY A 10 5.87 2.07 -4.90
N LYS A 11 6.78 2.13 -3.92
CA LYS A 11 7.51 3.36 -3.62
C LYS A 11 8.34 3.79 -4.82
N GLY A 12 8.20 5.05 -5.23
CA GLY A 12 8.93 5.62 -6.38
C GLY A 12 8.39 5.22 -7.75
N GLY A 13 7.30 4.43 -7.81
CA GLY A 13 6.58 4.14 -9.04
C GLY A 13 5.48 5.18 -9.32
N SER A 14 4.67 4.92 -10.34
CA SER A 14 3.51 5.76 -10.69
C SER A 14 2.33 4.93 -11.20
N ALA A 15 1.15 5.54 -11.22
CA ALA A 15 -0.05 4.95 -11.82
C ALA A 15 0.10 4.60 -13.31
N ASP A 16 0.99 5.26 -14.05
CA ASP A 16 1.22 4.99 -15.47
C ASP A 16 1.75 3.58 -15.74
N GLU A 17 2.39 2.95 -14.76
CA GLU A 17 2.83 1.55 -14.84
C GLU A 17 1.63 0.59 -15.07
N ALA A 18 0.40 1.02 -14.77
CA ALA A 18 -0.82 0.28 -15.10
C ALA A 18 -0.94 -0.01 -16.62
N LEU A 19 -0.40 0.88 -17.47
CA LEU A 19 -0.41 0.70 -18.93
C LEU A 19 0.29 -0.59 -19.36
N TYR A 20 1.34 -1.01 -18.64
CA TYR A 20 2.04 -2.26 -18.90
C TYR A 20 1.11 -3.48 -18.79
N TYR A 21 0.14 -3.43 -17.87
CA TYR A 21 -0.76 -4.54 -17.59
C TYR A 21 -1.94 -4.65 -18.56
N LYS A 22 -2.27 -3.58 -19.30
CA LYS A 22 -3.36 -3.58 -20.29
C LYS A 22 -3.29 -4.76 -21.27
N LYS A 23 -2.09 -5.16 -21.69
CA LYS A 23 -1.86 -6.27 -22.63
C LYS A 23 -2.32 -7.64 -22.14
N PHE A 24 -2.60 -7.81 -20.85
CA PHE A 24 -3.02 -9.09 -20.27
C PHE A 24 -4.53 -9.25 -20.15
N PHE A 25 -5.30 -8.21 -20.48
CA PHE A 25 -6.75 -8.21 -20.35
C PHE A 25 -7.43 -7.91 -21.70
N ASN A 26 -8.65 -8.43 -21.87
CA ASN A 26 -9.48 -8.16 -23.04
C ASN A 26 -10.32 -6.88 -22.83
N ASP A 27 -11.17 -6.54 -23.80
CA ASP A 27 -11.96 -5.30 -23.79
C ASP A 27 -13.04 -5.24 -22.69
N ASP A 28 -13.34 -6.36 -22.02
CA ASP A 28 -14.27 -6.42 -20.89
C ASP A 28 -13.69 -5.79 -19.62
N TYR A 29 -12.36 -5.64 -19.56
CA TYR A 29 -11.66 -5.02 -18.44
C TYR A 29 -11.20 -3.60 -18.76
N GLU A 30 -11.39 -2.70 -17.80
CA GLU A 30 -10.76 -1.40 -17.75
C GLU A 30 -9.59 -1.44 -16.77
N VAL A 31 -8.37 -1.16 -17.24
CA VAL A 31 -7.17 -1.11 -16.39
C VAL A 31 -6.92 0.32 -15.94
N LEU A 32 -7.01 0.52 -14.63
CA LEU A 32 -6.91 1.80 -13.94
C LEU A 32 -5.63 1.84 -13.12
N GLY A 33 -4.88 2.94 -13.20
CA GLY A 33 -3.79 3.22 -12.29
C GLY A 33 -4.27 4.11 -11.15
N PHE A 34 -4.02 3.71 -9.90
CA PHE A 34 -4.35 4.52 -8.72
C PHE A 34 -3.09 5.26 -8.23
N ASP A 35 -3.08 6.58 -8.43
CA ASP A 35 -1.98 7.49 -8.09
C ASP A 35 -2.14 8.07 -6.68
N TYR A 36 -2.08 7.19 -5.69
CA TYR A 36 -2.27 7.54 -4.28
C TYR A 36 -1.17 8.48 -3.76
N LYS A 37 -1.50 9.33 -2.78
CA LYS A 37 -0.57 10.30 -2.16
C LYS A 37 -0.18 9.98 -0.73
N SER A 38 -0.86 9.03 -0.10
CA SER A 38 -0.60 8.61 1.27
C SER A 38 0.82 8.06 1.47
N GLU A 39 1.49 8.56 2.50
CA GLU A 39 2.80 8.06 2.94
C GLU A 39 2.71 7.13 4.15
N LEU A 40 1.62 7.27 4.94
CA LEU A 40 1.43 6.58 6.20
C LEU A 40 0.24 5.60 6.13
N PRO A 41 0.29 4.47 6.85
CA PRO A 41 -0.74 3.44 6.77
C PRO A 41 -2.16 3.94 7.01
N TRP A 42 -2.38 4.78 8.02
CA TRP A 42 -3.71 5.30 8.33
C TRP A 42 -4.22 6.33 7.30
N GLN A 43 -3.33 7.08 6.64
CA GLN A 43 -3.71 7.94 5.51
C GLN A 43 -4.12 7.07 4.33
N ALA A 44 -3.33 6.03 4.05
CA ALA A 44 -3.60 5.08 2.98
C ALA A 44 -4.92 4.35 3.21
N CYS A 45 -5.23 3.94 4.45
CA CYS A 45 -6.53 3.36 4.79
C CYS A 45 -7.69 4.27 4.35
N GLU A 46 -7.67 5.55 4.71
CA GLU A 46 -8.72 6.49 4.35
C GLU A 46 -8.77 6.73 2.83
N GLU A 47 -7.63 7.05 2.20
CA GLU A 47 -7.55 7.38 0.78
C GLU A 47 -7.97 6.20 -0.11
N PHE A 48 -7.49 4.99 0.20
CA PHE A 48 -7.77 3.80 -0.58
C PHE A 48 -9.24 3.38 -0.42
N GLN A 49 -9.79 3.44 0.80
CA GLN A 49 -11.20 3.12 1.00
C GLN A 49 -12.09 4.07 0.22
N ASN A 50 -11.86 5.39 0.31
CA ASN A 50 -12.63 6.39 -0.42
C ASN A 50 -12.55 6.18 -1.95
N TYR A 51 -11.35 5.90 -2.47
CA TYR A 51 -11.18 5.61 -3.89
C TYR A 51 -11.97 4.37 -4.30
N PHE A 52 -11.84 3.25 -3.59
CA PHE A 52 -12.55 2.02 -3.93
C PHE A 52 -14.06 2.13 -3.73
N ASP A 53 -14.54 2.86 -2.72
CA ASP A 53 -15.98 3.10 -2.53
C ASP A 53 -16.60 3.89 -3.68
N SER A 54 -15.85 4.84 -4.25
CA SER A 54 -16.28 5.54 -5.46
C SER A 54 -16.25 4.66 -6.71
N LEU A 55 -15.39 3.64 -6.73
CA LEU A 55 -15.16 2.78 -7.88
C LEU A 55 -16.16 1.61 -7.95
N ILE A 56 -16.43 0.96 -6.81
CA ILE A 56 -17.24 -0.26 -6.71
C ILE A 56 -18.60 -0.16 -7.43
N PRO A 57 -19.39 0.92 -7.32
CA PRO A 57 -20.68 1.00 -7.98
C PRO A 57 -20.61 1.05 -9.51
N ASN A 58 -19.44 1.26 -10.11
CA ASN A 58 -19.26 1.48 -11.55
C ASN A 58 -18.78 0.23 -12.30
N TYR A 59 -18.44 -0.85 -11.60
CA TYR A 59 -17.89 -2.07 -12.20
C TYR A 59 -18.58 -3.32 -11.69
N ASN A 60 -18.66 -4.36 -12.53
CA ASN A 60 -19.22 -5.65 -12.13
C ASN A 60 -18.28 -6.39 -11.16
N GLU A 61 -16.97 -6.31 -11.42
CA GLU A 61 -15.92 -7.03 -10.70
C GLU A 61 -14.69 -6.13 -10.59
N ILE A 62 -13.93 -6.26 -9.49
CA ILE A 62 -12.66 -5.56 -9.30
C ILE A 62 -11.55 -6.58 -9.06
N LEU A 63 -10.50 -6.51 -9.89
CA LEU A 63 -9.22 -7.16 -9.66
C LEU A 63 -8.21 -6.12 -9.19
N LEU A 64 -7.28 -6.54 -8.33
CA LEU A 64 -6.22 -5.70 -7.79
C LEU A 64 -4.86 -6.24 -8.23
N ILE A 65 -3.99 -5.35 -8.69
CA ILE A 65 -2.55 -5.59 -8.83
C ILE A 65 -1.85 -4.56 -7.97
N ALA A 66 -1.00 -4.99 -7.03
CA ALA A 66 -0.31 -4.04 -6.16
C ALA A 66 1.15 -4.43 -5.92
N ASN A 67 2.02 -3.43 -5.93
CA ASN A 67 3.48 -3.61 -5.88
C ASN A 67 4.05 -3.12 -4.54
N SER A 68 4.87 -3.95 -3.89
CA SER A 68 5.67 -3.58 -2.70
C SER A 68 4.84 -2.89 -1.59
N ILE A 69 5.13 -1.62 -1.26
CA ILE A 69 4.38 -0.84 -0.27
C ILE A 69 2.91 -0.62 -0.65
N GLY A 70 2.60 -0.52 -1.95
CA GLY A 70 1.22 -0.41 -2.44
C GLY A 70 0.42 -1.67 -2.09
N ALA A 71 1.05 -2.85 -2.13
CA ALA A 71 0.42 -4.09 -1.68
C ALA A 71 0.18 -4.10 -0.16
N TYR A 72 1.13 -3.59 0.63
CA TYR A 72 0.96 -3.43 2.08
C TYR A 72 -0.23 -2.53 2.42
N PHE A 73 -0.31 -1.35 1.81
CA PHE A 73 -1.46 -0.45 2.01
C PHE A 73 -2.77 -1.06 1.54
N SER A 74 -2.75 -1.80 0.43
CA SER A 74 -3.93 -2.52 -0.05
C SER A 74 -4.44 -3.55 0.96
N MET A 75 -3.54 -4.35 1.54
CA MET A 75 -3.93 -5.35 2.55
C MET A 75 -4.55 -4.72 3.78
N LEU A 76 -4.05 -3.55 4.21
CA LEU A 76 -4.58 -2.82 5.35
C LEU A 76 -5.91 -2.13 5.07
N ALA A 77 -6.05 -1.53 3.88
CA ALA A 77 -7.16 -0.65 3.57
C ALA A 77 -8.36 -1.37 2.93
N LEU A 78 -8.11 -2.46 2.20
CA LEU A 78 -9.07 -3.04 1.26
C LEU A 78 -9.53 -4.45 1.65
N SER A 79 -9.19 -4.95 2.84
CA SER A 79 -9.55 -6.32 3.29
C SER A 79 -11.05 -6.60 3.23
N GLU A 80 -11.86 -5.58 3.56
CA GLU A 80 -13.33 -5.67 3.57
C GLU A 80 -13.98 -5.25 2.24
N LYS A 81 -13.20 -4.86 1.24
CA LYS A 81 -13.73 -4.45 -0.07
C LYS A 81 -13.96 -5.68 -0.96
N PRO A 82 -14.96 -5.67 -1.86
CA PRO A 82 -15.31 -6.80 -2.72
C PRO A 82 -14.31 -7.00 -3.88
N ILE A 83 -13.04 -7.25 -3.55
CA ILE A 83 -11.98 -7.53 -4.53
C ILE A 83 -12.03 -9.01 -4.89
N LYS A 84 -12.28 -9.31 -6.15
CA LYS A 84 -12.43 -10.69 -6.64
C LYS A 84 -11.11 -11.46 -6.63
N LYS A 85 -10.00 -10.79 -6.94
CA LYS A 85 -8.65 -11.35 -6.92
C LYS A 85 -7.62 -10.25 -6.73
N ALA A 86 -6.60 -10.51 -5.91
CA ALA A 86 -5.44 -9.65 -5.76
C ALA A 86 -4.17 -10.37 -6.26
N LEU A 87 -3.34 -9.67 -7.02
CA LEU A 87 -2.02 -10.10 -7.46
C LEU A 87 -0.97 -9.16 -6.86
N PHE A 88 -0.23 -9.67 -5.87
CA PHE A 88 0.80 -8.88 -5.20
C PHE A 88 2.19 -9.18 -5.77
N VAL A 89 2.93 -8.13 -6.11
CA VAL A 89 4.31 -8.22 -6.59
C VAL A 89 5.25 -7.75 -5.47
N SER A 90 6.06 -8.68 -4.98
CA SER A 90 7.00 -8.44 -3.87
C SER A 90 6.37 -7.69 -2.67
N PRO A 91 5.23 -8.18 -2.11
CA PRO A 91 4.51 -7.46 -1.08
C PRO A 91 5.34 -7.28 0.19
N ILE A 92 5.16 -6.15 0.86
CA ILE A 92 5.57 -6.02 2.27
C ILE A 92 4.45 -6.64 3.12
N VAL A 93 4.73 -7.79 3.73
CA VAL A 93 3.77 -8.53 4.58
C VAL A 93 3.98 -8.31 6.07
N ASP A 94 5.17 -7.85 6.46
CA ASP A 94 5.55 -7.65 7.85
C ASP A 94 6.40 -6.38 7.98
N MET A 95 5.71 -5.25 8.10
CA MET A 95 6.32 -3.93 8.17
C MET A 95 7.03 -3.69 9.51
N GLU A 96 6.48 -4.22 10.60
CA GLU A 96 7.10 -4.16 11.93
C GLU A 96 8.47 -4.81 11.90
N ASN A 97 8.56 -6.04 11.38
CA ASN A 97 9.82 -6.77 11.29
C ASN A 97 10.85 -6.05 10.41
N ILE A 98 10.44 -5.40 9.32
CA ILE A 98 11.32 -4.56 8.49
C ILE A 98 11.90 -3.40 9.31
N ILE A 99 11.05 -2.66 10.04
CA ILE A 99 11.47 -1.52 10.87
C ILE A 99 12.42 -1.99 11.98
N LEU A 100 12.09 -3.07 12.69
CA LEU A 100 12.93 -3.64 13.74
C LEU A 100 14.29 -4.11 13.21
N HIS A 101 14.32 -4.72 12.02
CA HIS A 101 15.58 -5.10 11.36
C HIS A 101 16.42 -3.87 10.98
N MET A 102 15.79 -2.80 10.49
CA MET A 102 16.48 -1.54 10.17
C MET A 102 17.05 -0.88 11.43
N MET A 103 16.27 -0.80 12.52
CA MET A 103 16.72 -0.29 13.81
C MET A 103 17.92 -1.07 14.34
N LYS A 104 17.86 -2.41 14.32
CA LYS A 104 18.97 -3.28 14.74
C LYS A 104 20.24 -3.00 13.94
N ARG A 105 20.14 -2.88 12.61
CA ARG A 105 21.29 -2.55 11.75
C ARG A 105 21.87 -1.17 12.06
N ALA A 106 21.00 -0.21 12.36
CA ALA A 106 21.39 1.16 12.72
C ALA A 106 21.85 1.30 14.19
N LYS A 107 21.81 0.22 14.99
CA LYS A 107 22.08 0.20 16.43
C LYS A 107 21.17 1.15 17.22
N ILE A 108 19.93 1.32 16.76
CA ILE A 108 18.89 2.10 17.44
C ILE A 108 18.10 1.18 18.37
N SER A 109 17.96 1.57 19.63
CA SER A 109 17.06 0.90 20.57
C SER A 109 15.62 1.43 20.45
N GLU A 110 14.63 0.62 20.82
CA GLU A 110 13.24 1.09 20.92
C GLU A 110 13.10 2.28 21.87
N GLU A 111 13.81 2.27 23.00
CA GLU A 111 13.78 3.38 23.96
C GLU A 111 14.31 4.68 23.33
N GLU A 112 15.39 4.60 22.58
CA GLU A 112 15.93 5.75 21.86
C GLU A 112 14.93 6.28 20.82
N LEU A 113 14.30 5.38 20.06
CA LEU A 113 13.28 5.76 19.07
C LEU A 113 12.05 6.38 19.76
N ARG A 114 11.64 5.85 20.91
CA ARG A 114 10.53 6.36 21.72
C ARG A 114 10.75 7.79 22.17
N LEU A 115 11.97 8.09 22.61
CA LEU A 115 12.36 9.42 23.10
C LEU A 115 12.51 10.41 21.96
N LYS A 116 13.20 10.03 20.87
CA LYS A 116 13.48 10.92 19.74
C LYS A 116 12.33 11.04 18.73
N LYS A 117 11.35 10.14 18.79
CA LYS A 117 10.19 9.99 17.88
C LYS A 117 10.54 9.61 16.44
N VAL A 118 11.51 10.30 15.85
CA VAL A 118 12.03 10.02 14.51
C VAL A 118 13.55 10.04 14.57
N ILE A 119 14.19 9.03 13.99
CA ILE A 119 15.65 8.95 13.88
C ILE A 119 16.01 8.73 12.42
N ASN A 120 16.73 9.70 11.85
CA ASN A 120 17.31 9.55 10.52
C ASN A 120 18.48 8.56 10.60
N ILE A 121 18.48 7.59 9.69
CA ILE A 121 19.53 6.58 9.57
C ILE A 121 20.34 6.82 8.29
N GLN A 122 21.59 6.39 8.29
CA GLN A 122 22.50 6.59 7.15
C GLN A 122 22.11 5.79 5.90
N PHE A 123 21.18 4.83 6.02
CA PHE A 123 20.73 3.96 4.94
C PHE A 123 19.24 3.65 5.10
N GLY A 124 18.46 3.78 4.03
CA GLY A 124 17.02 3.49 4.04
C GLY A 124 16.17 4.63 4.62
N GLU A 125 14.97 4.29 5.06
CA GLU A 125 13.98 5.25 5.58
C GLU A 125 14.23 5.66 7.03
N PRO A 126 13.84 6.89 7.45
CA PRO A 126 13.84 7.27 8.85
C PRO A 126 13.02 6.31 9.72
N SER A 127 13.58 5.89 10.85
CA SER A 127 12.84 5.11 11.84
C SER A 127 11.84 6.01 12.56
N SER A 128 10.56 5.61 12.61
CA SER A 128 9.47 6.40 13.21
C SER A 128 8.76 5.61 14.30
N TRP A 129 8.73 6.16 15.52
CA TRP A 129 8.00 5.59 16.65
C TRP A 129 6.50 5.48 16.35
N LYS A 130 5.95 6.53 15.73
CA LYS A 130 4.53 6.57 15.37
C LYS A 130 4.21 5.46 14.37
N TYR A 131 5.06 5.23 13.39
CA TYR A 131 4.84 4.18 12.41
C TYR A 131 4.86 2.79 13.06
N LEU A 132 5.83 2.54 13.96
CA LEU A 132 6.01 1.23 14.60
C LEU A 132 4.84 0.85 15.53
N TYR A 133 4.24 1.80 16.26
CA TYR A 133 3.25 1.49 17.31
C TYR A 133 1.88 2.14 17.14
N THR A 134 1.62 2.89 16.06
CA THR A 134 0.24 3.36 15.81
C THR A 134 -0.57 2.21 15.25
N PRO A 135 -1.67 1.80 15.91
CA PRO A 135 -2.54 0.78 15.37
C PRO A 135 -3.11 1.27 14.04
N VAL A 136 -2.97 0.43 13.01
CA VAL A 136 -3.67 0.61 11.75
C VAL A 136 -5.02 -0.09 11.89
N THR A 137 -5.91 0.47 12.71
CA THR A 137 -7.27 -0.07 12.84
C THR A 137 -8.14 0.47 11.71
N PRO A 138 -8.75 -0.38 10.87
CA PRO A 138 -9.94 0.04 10.15
C PRO A 138 -11.02 0.30 11.20
N ARG A 139 -11.53 1.53 11.26
CA ARG A 139 -12.77 1.81 12.01
C ARG A 139 -13.95 1.46 11.15
#